data_AF-A0AAV2BM71-F1
#
_entry.id   AF-A0AAV2BM71-F1
#
_cell.length_a   1.000
_cell.length_b   1.000
_cell.length_c   1.000
_cell.angle_alpha   90.00
_cell.angle_beta   90.00
_cell.angle_gamma   90.00
#
_symmetry.space_group_name_H-M   'P 1'
#
loop_
_entity.id
_entity.type
_entity.pdbx_description
1 polymer ?
#
loop_
_entity_poly.entity_id
_entity_poly.type
_entity_poly.pdbx_seq_one_letter_code
_entity_poly.pdbx_strand_id
1 'polypeptide(L)'
;MFVIHFGSKKYHYPFTVGCFLFGVAVGLLDIHSQFVRDFTHVTRMNPSDMMLTFLPILVFESSFGMDAHMFYRALTQCIILALPGLLFCTALTGIYAKFALKSYNWSWFTAFLFGSIVSATDPVAVVALLKEMRKEIF
;
A
#
# COMPACT_ATOMS: atom_id res chain seq x y z
N MET A 1 -14.06 5.49 -11.52
CA MET A 1 -14.43 5.10 -10.14
C MET A 1 -15.80 4.40 -10.08
N PHE A 2 -16.89 4.98 -10.62
CA PHE A 2 -18.24 4.37 -10.63
C PHE A 2 -18.37 3.04 -11.39
N VAL A 3 -17.69 2.87 -12.53
CA VAL A 3 -17.80 1.66 -13.37
C VAL A 3 -17.21 0.42 -12.68
N ILE A 4 -16.11 0.60 -11.93
CA ILE A 4 -15.41 -0.50 -11.24
C ILE A 4 -16.22 -0.96 -10.03
N HIS A 5 -16.86 -0.02 -9.33
CA HIS A 5 -17.69 -0.31 -8.17
C HIS A 5 -18.94 -1.12 -8.54
N PHE A 6 -19.52 -0.87 -9.73
CA PHE A 6 -20.70 -1.60 -10.21
C PHE A 6 -20.38 -3.04 -10.66
N GLY A 7 -19.18 -3.26 -11.22
CA GLY A 7 -18.72 -4.60 -11.61
C GLY A 7 -18.34 -5.50 -10.43
N SER A 8 -17.79 -4.92 -9.36
CA SER A 8 -17.39 -5.66 -8.14
C SER A 8 -18.59 -6.33 -7.44
N LYS A 9 -19.77 -5.70 -7.46
CA LYS A 9 -20.99 -6.21 -6.82
C LYS A 9 -21.54 -7.52 -7.42
N LYS A 10 -21.05 -7.96 -8.59
CA LYS A 10 -21.52 -9.19 -9.26
C LYS A 10 -20.54 -10.36 -9.15
N TYR A 11 -19.29 -10.15 -8.73
CA TYR A 11 -18.22 -11.16 -8.84
C TYR A 11 -17.30 -11.34 -7.61
N HIS A 12 -17.58 -10.74 -6.44
CA HIS A 12 -16.80 -10.96 -5.20
C HIS A 12 -15.27 -10.76 -5.36
N TYR A 13 -14.81 -9.81 -6.19
CA TYR A 13 -13.38 -9.51 -6.34
C TYR A 13 -12.98 -8.28 -5.52
N PRO A 14 -11.82 -8.32 -4.82
CA PRO A 14 -11.35 -7.20 -4.00
C PRO A 14 -11.09 -5.97 -4.86
N PHE A 15 -11.67 -4.84 -4.46
CA PHE A 15 -11.61 -3.58 -5.22
C PHE A 15 -10.18 -3.15 -5.57
N THR A 16 -9.22 -3.42 -4.68
CA THR A 16 -7.80 -3.11 -4.86
C THR A 16 -7.21 -3.81 -6.10
N VAL A 17 -7.56 -5.06 -6.35
CA VAL A 17 -7.06 -5.83 -7.50
C VAL A 17 -7.63 -5.28 -8.81
N GLY A 18 -8.92 -4.92 -8.81
CA GLY A 18 -9.55 -4.29 -9.98
C GLY A 18 -8.93 -2.94 -10.33
N CYS A 19 -8.65 -2.11 -9.31
CA CYS A 19 -7.98 -0.82 -9.50
C CYS A 19 -6.54 -1.00 -10.04
N PHE A 20 -5.81 -2.00 -9.53
CA PHE A 20 -4.46 -2.33 -10.00
C PHE A 20 -4.45 -2.77 -11.47
N LEU A 21 -5.32 -3.72 -11.86
CA LEU A 21 -5.41 -4.18 -13.24
C LEU A 21 -5.81 -3.06 -14.20
N PHE A 22 -6.74 -2.19 -13.79
CA PHE A 22 -7.13 -1.03 -14.56
C PHE A 22 -5.95 -0.07 -14.76
N GLY A 23 -5.17 0.22 -13.70
CA GLY A 23 -3.97 1.05 -13.79
C GLY A 23 -2.92 0.47 -14.74
N VAL A 24 -2.69 -0.84 -14.70
CA VAL A 24 -1.77 -1.53 -15.62
C VAL A 24 -2.26 -1.43 -17.07
N ALA A 25 -3.56 -1.65 -17.32
CA ALA A 25 -4.14 -1.55 -18.65
C ALA A 25 -3.99 -0.12 -19.22
N VAL A 26 -4.29 0.91 -18.43
CA VAL A 26 -4.10 2.32 -18.83
C VAL A 26 -2.62 2.64 -19.07
N GLY A 27 -1.71 2.13 -18.23
CA GLY A 27 -0.27 2.30 -18.40
C GLY A 27 0.28 1.67 -19.68
N LEU A 28 -0.25 0.50 -20.10
CA LEU A 28 0.12 -0.12 -21.37
C LEU A 28 -0.43 0.66 -22.58
N LEU A 29 -1.64 1.22 -22.47
CA LEU A 29 -2.26 2.02 -23.53
C LEU A 29 -1.57 3.38 -23.73
N ASP A 30 -0.93 3.94 -22.69
CA ASP A 30 -0.09 5.15 -22.78
C ASP A 30 1.04 5.01 -23.80
N ILE A 31 1.59 3.80 -23.94
CA ILE A 31 2.72 3.51 -24.84
C ILE A 31 2.26 3.53 -26.31
N HIS A 32 0.99 3.20 -26.58
CA HIS A 32 0.48 2.99 -27.94
C HIS A 32 -0.31 4.18 -28.50
N SER A 33 -0.92 5.02 -27.64
CA SER A 33 -1.80 6.10 -28.08
C SER A 33 -1.37 7.47 -27.57
N GLN A 34 -1.11 8.41 -28.50
CA GLN A 34 -0.78 9.79 -28.14
C GLN A 34 -1.93 10.54 -27.47
N PHE A 35 -3.18 10.15 -27.72
CA PHE A 35 -4.35 10.76 -27.07
C PHE A 35 -4.43 10.43 -25.57
N VAL A 36 -3.96 9.25 -25.16
CA VAL A 36 -3.95 8.84 -23.74
C VAL A 36 -2.87 9.60 -22.96
N ARG A 37 -1.75 9.93 -23.63
CA ARG A 37 -0.60 10.64 -23.05
C ARG A 37 -0.92 12.01 -22.46
N ASP A 38 -1.89 12.72 -23.03
CA ASP A 38 -2.30 14.03 -22.53
C ASP A 38 -3.05 13.93 -21.19
N PHE A 39 -3.76 12.83 -20.96
CA PHE A 39 -4.48 12.59 -19.70
C PHE A 39 -3.61 11.91 -18.62
N THR A 40 -2.56 11.19 -19.00
CA THR A 40 -1.63 10.51 -18.08
C THR A 40 -0.48 11.40 -17.61
N HIS A 41 -0.48 12.71 -17.88
CA HIS A 41 0.56 13.60 -17.35
C HIS A 41 0.69 13.53 -15.82
N VAL A 42 -0.43 13.31 -15.11
CA VAL A 42 -0.48 13.14 -13.65
C VAL A 42 0.27 11.86 -13.20
N THR A 43 0.35 10.82 -14.02
CA THR A 43 1.06 9.57 -13.66
C THR A 43 2.58 9.71 -13.74
N ARG A 44 3.10 10.82 -14.27
CA ARG A 44 4.54 11.14 -14.33
C ARG A 44 5.02 12.02 -13.18
N MET A 45 4.14 12.34 -12.23
CA MET A 45 4.48 13.10 -11.04
C MET A 45 5.54 12.36 -10.21
N ASN A 46 6.48 13.11 -9.62
CA ASN A 46 7.54 12.48 -8.84
C ASN A 46 6.97 11.74 -7.62
N PRO A 47 7.52 10.58 -7.25
CA PRO A 47 7.06 9.83 -6.08
C PRO A 47 7.12 10.66 -4.77
N SER A 48 8.12 11.55 -4.66
CA SER A 48 8.28 12.42 -3.49
C SER A 48 7.13 13.41 -3.33
N ASP A 49 6.69 14.03 -4.43
CA ASP A 49 5.59 15.01 -4.42
C ASP A 49 4.27 14.32 -4.12
N MET A 50 4.11 13.09 -4.63
CA MET A 50 2.97 12.22 -4.34
C MET A 50 2.89 11.89 -2.84
N MET A 51 4.01 11.43 -2.26
CA MET A 51 4.07 11.09 -0.83
C MET A 51 3.81 12.32 0.05
N LEU A 52 4.39 13.48 -0.27
CA LEU A 52 4.20 14.71 0.51
C LEU A 52 2.76 15.24 0.45
N THR A 53 2.05 14.99 -0.65
CA THR A 53 0.64 15.43 -0.80
C THR A 53 -0.32 14.45 -0.15
N PHE A 54 -0.16 13.14 -0.38
CA PHE A 54 -1.12 12.14 0.07
C PHE A 54 -0.88 11.66 1.51
N LEU A 55 0.37 11.55 1.96
CA LEU A 55 0.69 11.00 3.29
C LEU A 55 0.08 11.85 4.42
N PRO A 56 0.16 13.20 4.43
CA PRO A 56 -0.45 13.99 5.51
C PRO A 56 -1.97 13.84 5.56
N ILE A 57 -2.62 13.79 4.39
CA ILE A 57 -4.07 13.66 4.27
C ILE A 57 -4.52 12.29 4.78
N LEU A 58 -3.82 11.22 4.40
CA LEU A 58 -4.13 9.85 4.83
C LEU A 58 -3.92 9.67 6.34
N VAL A 59 -2.80 10.17 6.87
CA VAL A 59 -2.51 10.07 8.31
C VAL A 59 -3.51 10.89 9.14
N PHE A 60 -3.90 12.08 8.67
CA PHE A 60 -4.93 12.88 9.32
C PHE A 60 -6.30 12.18 9.31
N GLU A 61 -6.72 11.63 8.17
CA GLU A 61 -7.99 10.91 8.06
C GLU A 61 -8.05 9.73 9.04
N SER A 62 -6.98 8.93 9.07
CA SER A 62 -6.93 7.74 9.91
C SER A 62 -6.81 8.06 11.41
N SER A 63 -6.15 9.17 11.76
CA SER A 63 -6.07 9.62 13.15
C SER A 63 -7.36 10.31 13.63
N PHE A 64 -8.06 11.04 12.76
CA PHE A 64 -9.31 11.73 13.11
C PHE A 64 -10.44 10.75 13.47
N GLY A 65 -10.48 9.58 12.84
CA GLY A 65 -11.44 8.52 13.15
C GLY A 65 -11.12 7.65 14.37
N MET A 66 -10.00 7.92 15.06
CA MET A 66 -9.51 7.07 16.15
C MET A 66 -9.85 7.64 17.54
N ASP A 67 -10.40 6.81 18.43
CA ASP A 67 -10.65 7.19 19.83
C ASP A 67 -9.34 7.33 20.60
N ALA A 68 -8.94 8.57 20.88
CA ALA A 68 -7.67 8.88 21.56
C ALA A 68 -7.53 8.15 22.91
N HIS A 69 -8.61 8.01 23.68
CA HIS A 69 -8.58 7.32 24.98
C HIS A 69 -8.19 5.84 24.84
N MET A 70 -8.75 5.14 23.85
CA MET A 70 -8.42 3.74 23.58
C MET A 70 -7.00 3.61 23.02
N PHE A 71 -6.59 4.55 22.16
CA PHE A 71 -5.23 4.60 21.61
C PHE A 71 -4.16 4.73 22.69
N TYR A 72 -4.31 5.66 23.64
CA TYR A 72 -3.32 5.82 24.72
C TYR A 72 -3.19 4.57 25.60
N ARG A 73 -4.28 3.83 25.81
CA ARG A 73 -4.25 2.56 26.54
C ARG A 73 -3.50 1.44 25.79
N ALA A 74 -3.53 1.47 24.45
CA ALA A 74 -2.85 0.50 23.59
C ALA A 74 -1.45 0.95 23.11
N LEU A 75 -1.05 2.20 23.41
CA LEU A 75 0.15 2.84 22.88
C LEU A 75 1.43 2.03 23.12
N THR A 76 1.59 1.43 24.30
CA THR A 76 2.73 0.55 24.61
C THR A 76 2.80 -0.64 23.66
N GLN A 77 1.67 -1.29 23.36
CA GLN A 77 1.61 -2.41 22.43
C GLN A 77 1.89 -1.96 20.99
N CYS A 78 1.36 -0.81 20.59
CA CYS A 78 1.63 -0.21 19.29
C CYS A 78 3.13 0.08 19.10
N ILE A 79 3.81 0.65 20.11
CA ILE A 79 5.24 0.95 20.03
C ILE A 79 6.07 -0.34 19.93
N ILE A 80 5.73 -1.38 20.69
CA ILE A 80 6.41 -2.68 20.61
C ILE A 80 6.23 -3.32 19.21
N LEU A 81 5.06 -3.20 18.61
CA LEU A 81 4.85 -3.73 17.25
C LEU A 81 5.56 -2.87 16.19
N ALA A 82 5.47 -1.55 16.30
CA ALA A 82 6.00 -0.62 15.31
C ALA A 82 7.53 -0.51 15.31
N LEU A 83 8.19 -0.64 16.47
CA LEU A 83 9.65 -0.51 16.58
C LEU A 83 10.34 -1.87 16.51
N PRO A 84 10.39 -2.70 17.57
CA PRO A 84 11.13 -3.97 17.51
C PRO A 84 10.47 -4.98 16.57
N GLY A 85 9.13 -5.01 16.48
CA GLY A 85 8.44 -5.88 15.53
C GLY A 85 8.80 -5.60 14.08
N LEU A 86 8.73 -4.33 13.66
CA LEU A 86 9.06 -3.92 12.29
C LEU A 86 10.54 -4.12 11.96
N LEU A 87 11.45 -3.80 12.89
CA LEU A 87 12.89 -4.01 12.70
C LEU A 87 13.20 -5.50 12.52
N PHE A 88 12.56 -6.37 13.31
CA PHE A 88 12.72 -7.80 13.20
C PHE A 88 12.20 -8.33 11.85
N CYS A 89 11.00 -7.92 11.43
CA CYS A 89 10.45 -8.27 10.13
C CYS A 89 11.34 -7.79 8.97
N THR A 90 11.84 -6.55 9.05
CA THR A 90 12.75 -5.97 8.06
C THR A 90 14.05 -6.76 7.97
N ALA A 91 14.63 -7.13 9.11
CA ALA A 91 15.86 -7.90 9.16
C ALA A 91 15.67 -9.30 8.56
N LEU A 92 14.60 -10.01 8.95
CA LEU A 92 14.30 -11.34 8.43
C LEU A 92 14.04 -11.32 6.92
N THR A 93 13.18 -10.41 6.44
CA THR A 93 12.85 -10.28 5.02
C THR A 93 14.07 -9.85 4.21
N GLY A 94 14.90 -8.93 4.72
CA GLY A 94 16.12 -8.48 4.05
C GLY A 94 17.18 -9.58 3.94
N ILE A 95 17.39 -10.35 5.01
CA ILE A 95 18.28 -11.53 5.00
C ILE A 95 17.75 -12.57 4.02
N TYR A 96 16.46 -12.88 4.09
CA TYR A 96 15.82 -13.82 3.17
C TYR A 96 15.99 -13.38 1.71
N ALA A 97 15.73 -12.11 1.39
CA ALA A 97 15.90 -11.56 0.06
C ALA A 97 17.35 -11.69 -0.44
N LYS A 98 18.35 -11.43 0.41
CA LYS A 98 19.77 -11.60 0.09
C LYS A 98 20.11 -13.07 -0.26
N PHE A 99 19.54 -14.03 0.45
CA PHE A 99 19.80 -15.46 0.22
C PHE A 99 18.97 -16.06 -0.92
N ALA A 100 17.75 -15.59 -1.14
CA ALA A 100 16.86 -16.06 -2.21
C ALA A 100 17.25 -15.45 -3.57
N LEU A 101 17.60 -14.16 -3.61
CA LEU A 101 17.92 -13.42 -4.83
C LEU A 101 19.45 -13.33 -5.06
N LYS A 102 20.17 -14.42 -4.81
CA LYS A 102 21.64 -14.49 -4.99
C LYS A 102 22.11 -14.07 -6.39
N SER A 103 21.32 -14.34 -7.44
CA SER A 103 21.67 -13.95 -8.81
C SER A 103 21.82 -12.45 -9.03
N TYR A 104 21.20 -11.61 -8.20
CA TYR A 104 21.23 -10.15 -8.39
C TYR A 104 22.39 -9.44 -7.66
N ASN A 105 23.23 -10.18 -6.90
CA ASN A 105 24.39 -9.63 -6.17
C ASN A 105 24.09 -8.36 -5.35
N TRP A 106 22.91 -8.26 -4.73
CA TRP A 106 22.50 -7.08 -3.97
C TRP A 106 23.43 -6.79 -2.79
N SER A 107 23.74 -5.53 -2.54
CA SER A 107 24.43 -5.13 -1.31
C SER A 107 23.55 -5.41 -0.07
N TRP A 108 24.16 -5.51 1.11
CA TRP A 108 23.39 -5.63 2.36
C TRP A 108 22.42 -4.45 2.56
N PHE A 109 22.85 -3.25 2.19
CA PHE A 109 22.01 -2.05 2.24
C PHE A 109 20.77 -2.17 1.33
N THR A 110 20.96 -2.61 0.09
CA THR A 110 19.85 -2.80 -0.87
C THR A 110 18.87 -3.87 -0.40
N ALA A 111 19.37 -4.97 0.18
CA ALA A 111 18.54 -6.04 0.68
C ALA A 111 17.69 -5.62 1.90
N PHE A 112 18.27 -4.86 2.84
CA PHE A 112 17.51 -4.31 3.97
C PHE A 112 16.56 -3.19 3.57
N LEU A 113 16.90 -2.38 2.56
CA LEU A 113 16.00 -1.37 2.00
C LEU A 113 14.80 -2.02 1.30
N PHE A 114 15.01 -3.13 0.59
CA PHE A 114 13.89 -3.94 0.09
C PHE A 114 13.06 -4.51 1.24
N GLY A 115 13.72 -5.07 2.25
CA GLY A 115 13.07 -5.61 3.45
C GLY A 115 12.21 -4.58 4.18
N SER A 116 12.64 -3.31 4.27
CA SER A 116 11.91 -2.26 4.96
C SER A 116 10.67 -1.82 4.19
N ILE A 117 10.78 -1.68 2.87
CA ILE A 117 9.65 -1.33 1.99
C ILE A 117 8.57 -2.42 2.06
N VAL A 118 8.97 -3.70 2.02
CA VAL A 118 8.03 -4.83 2.05
C VAL A 118 7.43 -5.06 3.44
N SER A 119 8.18 -4.79 4.51
CA SER A 119 7.71 -5.01 5.88
C SER A 119 6.81 -3.89 6.41
N ALA A 120 6.79 -2.73 5.77
CA ALA A 120 5.90 -1.63 6.14
C ALA A 120 4.44 -2.06 5.94
N THR A 121 3.71 -2.21 7.05
CA THR A 121 2.28 -2.59 7.03
C THR A 121 1.41 -1.33 6.99
N ASP A 122 0.46 -1.30 6.05
CA ASP A 122 -0.51 -0.20 5.97
C ASP A 122 -1.82 -0.59 6.67
N PRO A 123 -2.16 0.04 7.82
CA PRO A 123 -3.41 -0.23 8.52
C PRO A 123 -4.64 0.21 7.71
N VAL A 124 -4.51 1.19 6.81
CA VAL A 124 -5.64 1.72 6.03
C VAL A 124 -6.19 0.66 5.08
N ALA A 125 -5.30 -0.05 4.38
CA ALA A 125 -5.66 -1.15 3.49
C ALA A 125 -6.39 -2.29 4.24
N VAL A 126 -5.94 -2.63 5.45
CA VAL A 126 -6.56 -3.69 6.26
C VAL A 126 -7.94 -3.27 6.77
N VAL A 127 -8.10 -2.02 7.21
CA VAL A 127 -9.41 -1.51 7.66
C VAL A 127 -10.42 -1.47 6.51
N ALA A 128 -10.00 -1.11 5.30
CA ALA A 128 -10.85 -1.14 4.11
C ALA A 128 -11.35 -2.55 3.80
N LEU A 129 -10.45 -3.54 3.80
CA LEU A 129 -10.80 -4.95 3.59
C LEU A 129 -11.76 -5.47 4.66
N LEU A 130 -11.53 -5.16 5.94
CA LEU A 130 -12.42 -5.57 7.04
C LEU A 130 -13.83 -4.96 6.91
N LYS A 131 -13.93 -3.71 6.46
CA LYS A 131 -15.22 -3.05 6.17
C LYS A 131 -15.94 -3.68 4.98
N GLU A 132 -15.20 -4.11 3.96
CA GLU A 132 -15.74 -4.79 2.78
C GLU A 132 -16.29 -6.17 3.15
N MET A 133 -15.52 -6.99 3.87
CA MET A 133 -15.96 -8.31 4.35
C MET A 133 -17.18 -8.23 5.27
N ARG A 134 -17.27 -7.22 6.15
CA ARG A 134 -18.43 -7.04 7.03
C ARG A 134 -19.73 -6.82 6.25
N LYS A 135 -19.68 -6.15 5.10
CA LYS A 135 -20.86 -5.87 4.27
C LYS A 135 -21.38 -7.09 3.50
N GLU A 136 -20.60 -8.17 3.42
CA GLU A 136 -21.05 -9.43 2.81
C GLU A 136 -21.70 -10.38 3.82
N ILE A 137 -21.51 -10.16 5.12
CA ILE A 137 -22.02 -11.02 6.21
C ILE A 137 -23.41 -10.55 6.72
N PHE A 138 -23.86 -9.36 6.32
CA PHE A 138 -25.21 -8.81 6.60
C PHE A 138 -25.91 -8.42 5.30
#